data_AF-A0A9P6C648-F1
#
_entry.id   AF-A0A9P6C648-F1
#
_cell.length_a   1.000
_cell.length_b   1.000
_cell.length_c   1.000
_cell.angle_alpha   90.00
_cell.angle_beta   90.00
_cell.angle_gamma   90.00
#
_symmetry.space_group_name_H-M   'P 1'
#
loop_
_entity.id
_entity.type
_entity.pdbx_description
1 polymer ?
#
loop_
_entity_poly.entity_id
_entity_poly.type
_entity_poly.pdbx_seq_one_letter_code
_entity_poly.pdbx_strand_id
1 'polypeptide(L)'
;LVAFTAEWLVDSIGGLTEHTSIRREFVGIVPLPVVSNTPEHAGEIVVAVKDRLNLSLSVAAGSSIQIALFVLPFIVTLGWMIGKPMTLLFDPYASVALFFSVLLVNYVLQDGKSNWLEGILLILFYIILGVGFWFNPGASDPAGVLGTCQ
;
A
#
# COMPACT_ATOMS: atom_id res chain seq x y z
N LEU A 1 17.27 -8.40 -14.33
CA LEU A 1 16.75 -9.49 -13.46
C LEU A 1 15.43 -9.07 -12.79
N VAL A 2 15.39 -7.95 -12.05
CA VAL A 2 14.19 -7.46 -11.36
C VAL A 2 12.99 -7.24 -12.31
N ALA A 3 13.21 -6.71 -13.51
CA ALA A 3 12.13 -6.53 -14.50
C ALA A 3 11.49 -7.86 -14.93
N PHE A 4 12.29 -8.90 -15.20
CA PHE A 4 11.79 -10.23 -15.55
C PHE A 4 11.02 -10.89 -14.40
N THR A 5 11.52 -10.76 -13.17
CA THR A 5 10.83 -11.30 -12.00
C THR A 5 9.53 -10.54 -11.71
N ALA A 6 9.49 -9.23 -11.99
CA ALA A 6 8.28 -8.43 -11.86
C ALA A 6 7.23 -8.82 -12.91
N GLU A 7 7.64 -9.09 -14.15
CA GLU A 7 6.76 -9.60 -15.20
C GLU A 7 6.15 -10.96 -14.83
N TRP A 8 6.98 -11.91 -14.39
CA TRP A 8 6.50 -13.22 -13.90
C TRP A 8 5.60 -13.11 -12.67
N LEU A 9 5.87 -12.16 -11.77
CA LEU A 9 5.02 -11.90 -10.61
C LEU A 9 3.65 -11.39 -11.04
N VAL A 10 3.59 -10.45 -11.98
CA VAL A 10 2.33 -9.91 -12.51
C VAL A 10 1.51 -11.00 -13.21
N ASP A 11 2.15 -11.85 -14.01
CA ASP A 11 1.50 -12.99 -14.66
C ASP A 11 0.95 -14.00 -13.62
N SER A 12 1.73 -14.27 -12.58
CA SER A 12 1.34 -15.17 -11.49
C SER A 12 0.12 -14.67 -10.72
N ILE A 13 -0.06 -13.34 -10.59
CA ILE A 13 -1.27 -12.78 -9.95
C ILE A 13 -2.51 -13.11 -10.78
N GLY A 14 -2.42 -13.03 -12.12
CA GLY A 14 -3.52 -13.45 -13.01
C GLY A 14 -3.92 -14.90 -12.75
N GLY A 15 -2.95 -15.82 -12.84
CA GLY A 15 -3.20 -17.25 -12.58
C GLY A 15 -3.70 -17.52 -11.16
N LEU A 16 -3.21 -16.82 -10.14
CA LEU A 16 -3.67 -16.96 -8.77
C LEU A 16 -5.14 -16.58 -8.61
N THR A 17 -5.56 -15.45 -9.20
CA THR A 17 -6.95 -14.96 -9.09
C THR A 17 -7.94 -15.78 -9.90
N GLU A 18 -7.50 -16.52 -10.93
CA GLU A 18 -8.36 -17.40 -11.71
C GLU A 18 -8.63 -18.75 -11.02
N HIS A 19 -7.68 -19.23 -10.21
CA HIS A 19 -7.75 -20.54 -9.57
C HIS A 19 -8.12 -20.51 -8.09
N THR A 20 -8.20 -19.33 -7.47
CA THR A 20 -8.51 -19.17 -6.05
C THR A 20 -9.56 -18.09 -5.81
N SER A 21 -10.25 -18.14 -4.67
CA SER A 21 -11.18 -17.08 -4.27
C SER A 21 -10.47 -15.79 -3.80
N ILE A 22 -9.17 -15.65 -4.06
CA ILE A 22 -8.37 -14.50 -3.64
C ILE A 22 -8.51 -13.41 -4.70
N ARG A 23 -8.86 -12.19 -4.27
CA ARG A 23 -9.08 -11.05 -5.15
C ARG A 23 -7.77 -10.35 -5.53
N ARG A 24 -7.75 -9.75 -6.71
CA ARG A 24 -6.59 -9.01 -7.25
C ARG A 24 -6.24 -7.80 -6.38
N GLU A 25 -7.26 -7.14 -5.83
CA GLU A 25 -7.15 -5.98 -4.96
C GLU A 25 -6.44 -6.34 -3.65
N PHE A 26 -6.80 -7.48 -3.03
CA PHE A 26 -6.13 -7.95 -1.82
C PHE A 26 -4.65 -8.20 -2.08
N VAL A 27 -4.33 -8.92 -3.16
CA VAL A 27 -2.93 -9.25 -3.53
C VAL A 27 -2.13 -7.97 -3.85
N GLY A 28 -2.76 -7.03 -4.56
CA GLY A 28 -2.17 -5.75 -4.94
C GLY A 28 -1.87 -4.82 -3.76
N ILE A 29 -2.73 -4.80 -2.74
CA ILE A 29 -2.65 -3.84 -1.64
C ILE A 29 -1.87 -4.39 -0.44
N VAL A 30 -1.94 -5.69 -0.15
CA VAL A 30 -1.41 -6.26 1.10
C VAL A 30 -0.07 -6.99 0.89
N PRO A 31 -0.01 -8.18 0.25
CA PRO A 31 1.24 -8.93 0.16
C PRO A 31 2.25 -8.31 -0.82
N LEU A 32 1.80 -7.70 -1.93
CA LEU A 32 2.73 -7.14 -2.91
C LEU A 32 3.62 -6.02 -2.33
N PRO A 33 3.07 -4.97 -1.69
CA PRO A 33 3.88 -3.91 -1.09
C PRO A 33 4.75 -4.40 0.07
N VAL A 34 4.27 -5.39 0.84
CA VAL A 34 5.05 -6.00 1.92
C VAL A 34 6.31 -6.64 1.36
N VAL A 35 6.17 -7.51 0.36
CA VAL A 35 7.32 -8.22 -0.22
C VAL A 35 8.26 -7.25 -0.93
N SER A 36 7.74 -6.26 -1.66
CA SER A 36 8.58 -5.27 -2.35
C SER A 36 9.38 -4.39 -1.38
N ASN A 37 8.80 -4.05 -0.23
CA ASN A 37 9.41 -3.11 0.71
C ASN A 37 10.10 -3.82 1.89
N THR A 38 10.05 -5.15 1.97
CA THR A 38 10.71 -5.93 3.04
C THR A 38 12.20 -5.60 3.18
N PRO A 39 13.00 -5.48 2.09
CA PRO A 39 14.42 -5.15 2.22
C PRO A 39 14.66 -3.76 2.84
N GLU A 40 13.83 -2.78 2.50
CA GLU A 40 13.90 -1.41 3.02
C GLU A 40 13.51 -1.39 4.51
N HIS A 41 12.36 -1.99 4.84
CA HIS A 41 11.88 -2.08 6.23
C HIS A 41 12.87 -2.84 7.14
N ALA A 42 13.57 -3.86 6.63
CA ALA A 42 14.61 -4.54 7.41
C ALA A 42 15.75 -3.58 7.81
N GLY A 43 16.16 -2.69 6.90
CA GLY A 43 17.12 -1.64 7.18
C GLY A 43 16.63 -0.65 8.24
N GLU A 44 15.37 -0.23 8.14
CA GLU A 44 14.72 0.65 9.12
C GLU A 44 14.66 0.02 10.51
N ILE A 45 14.28 -1.26 10.62
CA ILE A 45 14.26 -1.99 11.89
C ILE A 45 15.65 -2.01 12.53
N VAL A 46 16.71 -2.25 11.74
CA VAL A 46 18.09 -2.21 12.25
C VAL A 46 18.49 -0.82 12.75
N VAL A 47 18.03 0.25 12.09
CA VAL A 47 18.24 1.63 12.54
C VAL A 47 17.44 1.92 13.82
N ALA A 48 16.20 1.45 13.90
CA ALA A 48 15.35 1.58 15.08
C ALA A 48 15.94 0.90 16.32
N VAL A 49 16.48 -0.33 16.17
CA VAL A 49 17.15 -1.07 17.26
C VAL A 49 18.41 -0.37 17.77
N LYS A 50 19.04 0.49 16.95
CA LYS A 50 20.18 1.33 17.37
C LYS A 50 19.77 2.62 18.09
N ASP A 51 18.54 2.68 18.59
CA ASP A 51 17.99 3.85 19.31
C ASP A 51 17.99 5.12 18.44
N ARG A 52 17.72 4.94 17.14
CA ARG A 52 17.63 6.02 16.14
C ARG A 52 16.21 6.08 15.55
N LEU A 53 15.20 6.10 16.42
CA LEU A 53 13.79 6.06 16.01
C LEU A 53 13.39 7.23 15.11
N ASN A 54 13.82 8.46 15.42
CA ASN A 54 13.51 9.63 14.57
C ASN A 54 14.08 9.49 13.15
N LEU A 55 15.26 8.88 13.02
CA LEU A 55 15.86 8.59 11.72
C LEU A 55 15.07 7.51 10.98
N SER A 56 14.75 6.40 11.66
CA SER A 56 13.93 5.33 11.10
C SER A 56 12.58 5.84 10.60
N LEU A 57 11.92 6.69 11.39
CA LEU A 57 10.63 7.27 11.05
C LEU A 57 10.72 8.21 9.85
N SER A 58 11.78 9.02 9.78
CA SER A 58 12.00 9.94 8.66
C SER A 58 12.22 9.19 7.35
N VAL A 59 12.91 8.03 7.40
CA VAL A 59 13.11 7.16 6.24
C VAL A 59 11.77 6.54 5.79
N ALA A 60 11.00 5.97 6.72
CA ALA A 60 9.70 5.35 6.42
C ALA A 60 8.67 6.36 5.87
N ALA A 61 8.55 7.52 6.52
CA ALA A 61 7.67 8.59 6.07
C ALA A 61 8.13 9.18 4.72
N GLY A 62 9.45 9.32 4.53
CA GLY A 62 10.03 9.78 3.27
C GLY A 62 9.68 8.87 2.09
N SER A 63 9.82 7.56 2.25
CA SER A 63 9.42 6.56 1.23
C SER A 63 7.93 6.65 0.90
N SER A 64 7.07 6.78 1.91
CA SER A 64 5.63 6.93 1.73
C SER A 64 5.25 8.21 0.98
N ILE A 65 5.87 9.34 1.32
CA ILE A 65 5.65 10.63 0.66
C ILE A 65 6.15 10.60 -0.79
N GLN A 66 7.29 9.95 -1.06
CA GLN A 66 7.81 9.77 -2.41
C GLN A 66 6.86 8.94 -3.27
N ILE A 67 6.31 7.85 -2.73
CA ILE A 67 5.32 7.03 -3.46
C ILE A 67 4.09 7.88 -3.77
N ALA A 68 3.57 8.62 -2.79
CA ALA A 68 2.36 9.43 -2.93
C ALA A 68 2.51 10.62 -3.91
N LEU A 69 3.59 11.39 -3.79
CA LEU A 69 3.77 12.65 -4.52
C LEU A 69 4.51 12.50 -5.85
N PHE A 70 5.27 11.42 -6.04
CA PHE A 70 6.05 11.22 -7.25
C PHE A 70 5.64 9.96 -8.01
N VAL A 71 5.65 8.79 -7.36
CA VAL A 71 5.45 7.52 -8.06
C VAL A 71 4.02 7.39 -8.61
N LEU A 72 2.99 7.63 -7.79
CA LEU A 72 1.59 7.58 -8.23
C LEU A 72 1.27 8.52 -9.40
N PRO A 73 1.54 9.84 -9.33
CA PRO A 73 1.25 10.73 -10.45
C PRO A 73 2.10 10.39 -11.67
N PHE A 74 3.35 9.99 -11.50
CA PHE A 74 4.19 9.56 -12.61
C PHE A 74 3.59 8.36 -13.35
N ILE A 75 3.16 7.32 -12.63
CA ILE A 75 2.53 6.14 -13.24
C ILE A 75 1.22 6.50 -13.95
N VAL A 76 0.39 7.38 -13.38
CA VAL A 76 -0.85 7.84 -14.04
C VAL A 76 -0.54 8.57 -15.35
N THR A 77 0.44 9.48 -15.34
CA THR A 77 0.86 10.19 -16.57
C THR A 77 1.46 9.26 -17.62
N LEU A 78 2.26 8.27 -17.22
CA LEU A 78 2.75 7.22 -18.12
C LEU A 78 1.60 6.40 -18.72
N GLY A 79 0.59 6.07 -17.92
CA GLY A 79 -0.61 5.38 -18.38
C GLY A 79 -1.29 6.14 -19.52
N TRP A 80 -1.46 7.46 -19.36
CA TRP A 80 -2.04 8.31 -20.40
C TRP A 80 -1.18 8.37 -21.66
N MET A 81 0.15 8.40 -21.54
CA MET A 81 1.06 8.40 -22.70
C MET A 81 1.01 7.09 -23.49
N ILE A 82 0.74 5.95 -22.83
CA ILE A 82 0.64 4.63 -23.48
C ILE A 82 -0.83 4.30 -23.85
N GLY A 83 -1.76 5.25 -23.67
CA GLY A 83 -3.17 5.08 -24.02
C GLY A 83 -3.96 4.18 -23.08
N LYS A 84 -3.47 3.91 -21.86
CA LYS A 84 -4.20 3.18 -20.81
C LYS A 84 -4.90 4.16 -19.86
N PRO A 85 -6.23 4.07 -19.68
CA PRO A 85 -6.96 4.95 -18.78
C PRO A 85 -6.68 4.57 -17.31
N MET A 86 -5.61 5.13 -16.75
CA MET A 86 -5.28 4.98 -15.34
C MET A 86 -5.77 6.21 -14.58
N THR A 87 -6.47 5.98 -13.47
CA THR A 87 -7.02 7.06 -12.62
C THR A 87 -6.47 6.94 -11.21
N LEU A 88 -6.52 8.04 -10.46
CA LEU A 88 -6.17 8.08 -9.04
C LEU A 88 -7.40 7.79 -8.15
N LEU A 89 -8.44 7.18 -8.74
CA LEU A 89 -9.69 6.89 -8.07
C LEU A 89 -9.59 5.52 -7.42
N PHE A 90 -9.37 5.54 -6.10
CA PHE A 90 -9.32 4.34 -5.29
C PHE A 90 -10.72 3.89 -4.89
N ASP A 91 -10.84 2.61 -4.57
CA ASP A 91 -12.02 2.06 -3.90
C ASP A 91 -12.32 2.88 -2.62
N PRO A 92 -13.58 3.25 -2.35
CA PRO A 92 -13.94 4.00 -1.13
C PRO A 92 -13.42 3.36 0.15
N TYR A 93 -13.41 2.03 0.22
CA TYR A 93 -12.84 1.28 1.34
C TYR A 93 -11.33 1.53 1.48
N ALA A 94 -10.60 1.50 0.36
CA ALA A 94 -9.16 1.74 0.35
C ALA A 94 -8.82 3.19 0.73
N SER A 95 -9.61 4.17 0.27
CA SER A 95 -9.45 5.57 0.65
C SER A 95 -9.66 5.80 2.15
N VAL A 96 -10.71 5.21 2.72
CA VAL A 96 -11.00 5.31 4.16
C VAL A 96 -9.92 4.60 4.99
N ALA A 97 -9.48 3.42 4.57
CA ALA A 97 -8.40 2.68 5.23
C ALA A 97 -7.09 3.49 5.24
N LEU A 98 -6.72 4.11 4.11
CA LEU A 98 -5.55 4.97 4.01
C LEU A 98 -5.65 6.19 4.92
N PHE A 99 -6.82 6.85 4.94
CA PHE A 99 -7.07 8.00 5.80
C PHE A 99 -6.89 7.66 7.29
N PHE A 100 -7.49 6.56 7.76
CA PHE A 100 -7.33 6.11 9.15
C PHE A 100 -5.90 5.66 9.47
N SER A 101 -5.20 5.05 8.51
CA SER A 101 -3.78 4.68 8.68
C SER A 101 -2.90 5.90 8.91
N VAL A 102 -3.04 6.93 8.08
CA VAL A 102 -2.29 8.19 8.24
C VAL A 102 -2.66 8.88 9.55
N LEU A 103 -3.94 8.92 9.91
CA LEU A 103 -4.40 9.53 11.16
C LEU A 103 -3.82 8.82 12.38
N LEU A 104 -3.89 7.48 12.41
CA LEU A 104 -3.37 6.68 13.52
C LEU A 104 -1.86 6.84 13.67
N VAL A 105 -1.12 6.77 12.55
CA VAL A 105 0.33 6.96 12.56
C VAL A 105 0.69 8.35 13.07
N ASN A 106 0.03 9.42 12.60
CA ASN A 106 0.26 10.77 13.13
C ASN A 106 -0.04 10.87 14.63
N TYR A 107 -1.12 10.25 15.09
CA TYR A 107 -1.50 10.24 16.51
C TYR A 107 -0.44 9.56 17.37
N VAL A 108 0.00 8.36 17.00
CA VAL A 108 1.03 7.60 17.74
C VAL A 108 2.37 8.33 17.77
N LEU A 109 2.70 9.08 16.72
CA LEU A 109 3.99 9.79 16.62
C LEU A 109 4.00 11.15 17.31
N GLN A 110 2.84 11.71 17.65
CA GLN A 110 2.71 13.07 18.18
C GLN A 110 3.42 13.26 19.54
N ASP A 111 3.49 12.19 20.34
CA ASP A 111 4.10 12.22 21.67
C ASP A 111 5.64 12.18 21.63
N GLY A 112 6.24 11.97 20.45
CA GLY A 112 7.69 12.00 20.22
C GLY A 112 8.49 10.93 20.97
N LYS A 113 7.79 9.98 21.60
CA LYS A 113 8.34 8.81 22.30
C LYS A 113 7.69 7.57 21.69
N SER A 114 8.41 6.45 21.66
CA SER A 114 7.87 5.18 21.20
C SER A 114 7.88 4.17 22.33
N ASN A 115 6.80 3.41 22.45
CA ASN A 115 6.71 2.24 23.32
C ASN A 115 6.46 0.97 22.48
N TRP A 116 6.89 -0.18 23.01
CA TRP A 116 6.60 -1.48 22.39
C TRP A 116 5.09 -1.73 22.21
N LEU A 117 4.27 -1.20 23.13
CA LEU A 117 2.81 -1.29 23.04
C LEU A 117 2.25 -0.51 21.84
N GLU A 118 2.78 0.69 21.56
CA GLU A 118 2.40 1.48 20.38
C GLU A 118 2.80 0.76 19.09
N GLY A 119 3.98 0.12 19.09
CA GLY A 119 4.41 -0.73 17.98
C GLY A 119 3.44 -1.89 17.72
N ILE A 120 3.01 -2.59 18.77
CA ILE A 120 1.99 -3.65 18.63
C ILE A 120 0.66 -3.09 18.12
N LEU A 121 0.24 -1.93 18.60
CA LEU A 121 -1.02 -1.32 18.18
C LEU A 121 -1.00 -1.03 16.67
N LEU A 122 0.11 -0.53 16.14
CA LEU A 122 0.30 -0.31 14.70
C LEU A 122 0.29 -1.63 13.89
N ILE A 123 0.94 -2.68 14.40
CA ILE A 123 0.95 -4.01 13.76
C ILE A 123 -0.46 -4.62 13.75
N LEU A 124 -1.18 -4.56 14.87
CA LEU A 124 -2.55 -5.06 14.97
C LEU A 124 -3.48 -4.30 14.04
N PHE A 125 -3.34 -2.97 13.98
CA PHE A 125 -4.11 -2.16 13.05
C PHE A 125 -3.85 -2.55 11.59
N TYR A 126 -2.59 -2.78 11.21
CA TYR A 126 -2.24 -3.29 9.88
C TYR A 126 -2.88 -4.65 9.58
N ILE A 127 -2.88 -5.57 10.54
CA ILE A 127 -3.52 -6.89 10.39
C ILE A 127 -5.03 -6.74 10.20
N ILE A 128 -5.70 -5.87 10.98
CA ILE A 128 -7.13 -5.61 10.84
C ILE A 128 -7.46 -5.08 9.45
N LEU A 129 -6.67 -4.13 8.92
CA LEU A 129 -6.84 -3.65 7.54
C LEU A 129 -6.63 -4.78 6.53
N GLY A 130 -5.61 -5.61 6.70
CA GLY A 130 -5.33 -6.75 5.83
C GLY A 130 -6.49 -7.75 5.78
N VAL A 131 -7.06 -8.10 6.93
CA VAL A 131 -8.25 -8.96 7.02
C VAL A 131 -9.46 -8.27 6.40
N GLY A 132 -9.61 -6.96 6.60
CA GLY A 132 -10.67 -6.18 5.97
C GLY A 132 -10.62 -6.21 4.45
N PHE A 133 -9.43 -6.05 3.86
CA PHE A 133 -9.21 -6.20 2.41
C PHE A 133 -9.45 -7.62 1.89
N TRP A 134 -9.22 -8.64 2.72
CA TRP A 134 -9.54 -10.02 2.37
C TRP A 134 -11.05 -10.23 2.16
N PHE A 135 -11.88 -9.62 3.03
CA PHE A 135 -13.33 -9.74 2.96
C PHE A 135 -14.01 -8.68 2.09
N ASN A 136 -13.32 -7.59 1.71
CA ASN A 136 -13.89 -6.55 0.86
C ASN A 136 -14.36 -7.16 -0.47
N PRO A 137 -15.64 -7.00 -0.89
CA PRO A 137 -16.13 -7.54 -2.15
C PRO A 137 -15.41 -7.02 -3.41
N GLY A 138 -14.58 -5.98 -3.28
CA GLY A 138 -13.97 -5.25 -4.38
C GLY A 138 -14.99 -4.33 -5.02
N ALA A 139 -14.70 -3.03 -5.14
CA ALA A 139 -15.60 -2.12 -5.84
C ALA A 139 -15.80 -2.60 -7.28
N SER A 140 -17.07 -2.83 -7.63
CA SER A 140 -17.54 -2.80 -9.00
C SER A 140 -17.21 -1.43 -9.59
N ASP A 141 -16.10 -1.39 -10.30
CA ASP A 141 -15.71 -0.39 -11.30
C ASP A 141 -16.34 1.01 -11.12
N PRO A 142 -15.80 1.87 -10.25
CA PRO A 142 -16.28 3.23 -10.12
C PRO A 142 -16.09 4.07 -11.41
N ALA A 143 -15.27 3.62 -12.36
CA ALA A 143 -15.18 4.22 -13.69
C ALA A 143 -16.38 3.85 -14.58
N GLY A 144 -16.99 2.68 -14.37
CA GLY A 144 -18.24 2.28 -15.05
C GLY A 144 -19.44 3.16 -14.66
N VAL A 145 -19.46 3.71 -13.44
CA VAL A 145 -20.50 4.65 -12.99
C VAL A 145 -20.32 6.05 -13.61
N LEU A 146 -19.09 6.46 -13.92
CA LEU A 146 -18.82 7.72 -14.64
C LEU A 146 -19.00 7.57 -16.16
N GLY A 147 -18.84 6.36 -16.71
CA GLY A 147 -19.06 6.05 -18.12
C GLY A 147 -20.53 5.93 -18.53
N THR A 148 -21.47 5.78 -17.59
CA THR A 148 -22.92 5.82 -17.87
C THR A 148 -23.51 7.23 -17.85
N CYS A 149 -22.70 8.25 -17.55
CA CYS A 149 -23.07 9.67 -17.63
C CYS A 149 -22.56 10.38 -18.90
N GLN A 150 -22.21 9.63 -19.96
CA GLN A 150 -22.05 10.13 -21.33
C GLN A 150 -23.03 9.42 -22.26
#